data_AF-A0A068VEG0-F1
#
_entry.id   AF-A0A068VEG0-F1
#
_cell.length_a   1.000
_cell.length_b   1.000
_cell.length_c   1.000
_cell.angle_alpha   90.00
_cell.angle_beta   90.00
_cell.angle_gamma   90.00
#
_symmetry.space_group_name_H-M   'P 1'
#
loop_
_entity.id
_entity.type
_entity.pdbx_description
1 polymer ?
#
loop_
_entity_poly.entity_id
_entity_poly.type
_entity_poly.pdbx_seq_one_letter_code
_entity_poly.pdbx_strand_id
1 'polypeptide(L)'
;MAISKIGAMAILFCGMILLGANVEVMAVRPGPIRPCPLICLLTEYKICNGTKTYTNCSNCCVDDGCTLYFEDGSSLYCQWPWAKY
;
A
#
# COMPACT_ATOMS: atom_id res chain seq x y z
N MET A 1 4.54 -57.19 22.18
CA MET A 1 3.83 -56.00 21.65
C MET A 1 4.56 -54.73 22.12
N ALA A 2 5.61 -54.31 21.41
CA ALA A 2 6.47 -53.17 21.82
C ALA A 2 6.82 -52.20 20.68
N ILE A 3 6.33 -52.45 19.46
CA ILE A 3 6.64 -51.65 18.26
C ILE A 3 5.78 -50.37 18.18
N SER A 4 4.68 -50.30 18.93
CA SER A 4 3.68 -49.24 18.78
C SER A 4 3.96 -47.94 19.57
N LYS A 5 5.00 -47.91 20.42
CA LYS A 5 5.25 -46.74 21.32
C LYS A 5 6.21 -45.69 20.76
N ILE A 6 7.06 -46.04 19.80
CA ILE A 6 8.08 -45.12 19.26
C ILE A 6 7.48 -44.17 18.21
N GLY A 7 6.54 -44.66 17.38
CA GLY A 7 5.91 -43.85 16.34
C GLY A 7 5.03 -42.72 16.87
N ALA A 8 4.36 -42.92 18.00
CA ALA A 8 3.49 -41.91 18.60
C ALA A 8 4.27 -40.70 19.16
N MET A 9 5.50 -40.92 19.64
CA MET A 9 6.37 -39.84 20.14
C MET A 9 6.92 -38.97 19.01
N ALA A 10 7.22 -39.55 17.84
CA ALA A 10 7.71 -38.79 16.68
C ALA A 10 6.66 -37.81 16.13
N ILE A 11 5.38 -38.17 16.18
CA ILE A 11 4.27 -37.31 15.74
C ILE A 11 4.11 -36.09 16.68
N LEU A 12 4.29 -36.29 17.99
CA LEU A 12 4.20 -35.21 18.98
C LEU A 12 5.29 -34.16 18.78
N PHE A 13 6.52 -34.55 18.43
CA PHE A 13 7.60 -33.60 18.17
C PHE A 13 7.39 -32.81 16.86
N CYS A 14 6.93 -33.43 15.78
CA CYS A 14 6.60 -32.70 14.55
C CYS A 14 5.43 -31.72 14.73
N GLY A 15 4.41 -32.07 15.53
CA GLY A 15 3.25 -31.21 15.77
C GLY A 15 3.57 -29.93 16.55
N MET A 16 4.51 -29.99 17.49
CA MET A 16 4.89 -28.82 18.30
C MET A 16 5.70 -27.78 17.51
N ILE A 17 6.45 -28.19 16.49
CA ILE A 17 7.20 -27.27 15.62
C ILE A 17 6.25 -26.42 14.77
N LEU A 18 5.08 -26.97 14.38
CA LEU A 18 4.06 -26.22 13.63
C LEU A 18 3.32 -25.19 14.48
N LEU A 19 3.22 -25.39 15.80
CA LEU A 19 2.55 -24.46 16.72
C LEU A 19 3.49 -23.39 17.29
N GLY A 20 4.79 -23.65 17.35
CA GLY A 20 5.83 -22.69 17.76
C GLY A 20 6.36 -21.82 16.62
N ALA A 21 5.90 -22.06 15.40
CA ALA A 21 6.04 -21.12 14.30
C ALA A 21 4.95 -20.04 14.42
N ASN A 22 4.99 -19.27 15.51
CA ASN A 22 4.61 -17.86 15.46
C ASN A 22 5.61 -17.16 14.56
N VAL A 23 5.60 -17.53 13.27
CA VAL A 23 5.90 -16.57 12.23
C VAL A 23 4.81 -15.55 12.47
N GLU A 24 5.16 -14.50 13.23
CA GLU A 24 4.65 -13.19 12.91
C GLU A 24 5.00 -13.04 11.45
N VAL A 25 4.09 -13.54 10.60
CA VAL A 25 3.98 -13.11 9.23
C VAL A 25 3.79 -11.64 9.49
N MET A 26 4.89 -10.88 9.37
CA MET A 26 4.81 -9.46 9.19
C MET A 26 3.87 -9.40 8.01
N ALA A 27 2.59 -9.16 8.32
CA ALA A 27 1.58 -8.92 7.34
C ALA A 27 2.22 -7.78 6.60
N VAL A 28 2.78 -8.10 5.42
CA VAL A 28 3.41 -7.14 4.55
C VAL A 28 2.31 -6.15 4.41
N ARG A 29 2.41 -5.02 5.12
CA ARG A 29 1.37 -4.01 5.15
C ARG A 29 1.10 -3.81 3.68
N PRO A 30 -0.11 -4.11 3.18
CA PRO A 30 -0.34 -4.11 1.76
C PRO A 30 0.13 -2.74 1.33
N GLY A 31 1.25 -2.73 0.60
CA GLY A 31 1.69 -1.55 -0.09
C GLY A 31 0.47 -1.08 -0.86
N PRO A 32 0.27 0.24 -0.94
CA PRO A 32 -0.90 0.84 -1.58
C PRO A 32 -1.37 -0.01 -2.76
N ILE A 33 -2.58 -0.57 -2.62
CA ILE A 33 -3.13 -1.66 -3.45
C ILE A 33 -3.20 -1.26 -4.95
N ARG A 34 -2.96 0.02 -5.25
CA ARG A 34 -2.93 0.57 -6.59
C ARG A 34 -1.52 1.03 -6.92
N PRO A 35 -0.89 0.51 -7.99
CA PRO A 35 0.34 1.10 -8.50
C PRO A 35 0.07 2.56 -8.84
N CYS A 36 1.06 3.40 -8.54
CA CYS A 36 1.08 4.80 -8.91
C CYS A 36 0.65 4.95 -10.38
N PRO A 37 -0.45 5.67 -10.69
CA PRO A 37 -0.84 5.87 -12.07
C PRO A 37 0.28 6.63 -12.80
N LEU A 38 0.82 6.01 -13.85
CA LEU A 38 1.79 6.67 -14.74
C LEU A 38 1.13 7.71 -15.65
N ILE A 39 -0.20 7.75 -15.68
CA ILE A 39 -0.96 8.70 -16.48
C ILE A 39 -1.00 10.06 -15.76
N CYS A 40 -0.69 11.12 -16.50
CA CYS A 40 -0.90 12.48 -16.02
C CYS A 40 -2.37 12.86 -16.13
N LEU A 41 -2.82 13.61 -15.16
CA LEU A 41 -4.01 14.44 -15.24
C LEU A 41 -3.63 15.78 -15.86
N LEU A 42 -4.46 16.26 -16.78
CA LEU A 42 -4.33 17.59 -17.37
C LEU A 42 -4.80 18.62 -16.33
N THR A 43 -3.86 19.32 -15.73
CA THR A 43 -4.09 20.38 -14.74
C THR A 43 -3.63 21.70 -15.33
N GLU A 44 -4.05 22.84 -14.79
CA GLU A 44 -3.45 24.15 -15.14
C GLU A 44 -2.30 24.51 -14.20
N TYR A 45 -2.53 24.28 -12.91
CA TYR A 45 -1.57 24.58 -11.86
C TYR A 45 -1.83 23.69 -10.64
N LYS A 46 -0.81 23.59 -9.80
CA LYS A 46 -0.90 22.97 -8.48
C LYS A 46 -0.45 23.92 -7.40
N ILE A 47 -0.98 23.73 -6.21
CA ILE A 47 -0.52 24.40 -5.01
C ILE A 47 0.01 23.34 -4.05
N CYS A 48 1.29 23.41 -3.74
CA CYS A 48 1.98 22.54 -2.79
C CYS A 48 2.61 23.41 -1.71
N ASN A 49 2.29 23.18 -0.44
CA ASN A 49 2.82 23.97 0.69
C ASN A 49 2.68 25.50 0.49
N GLY A 50 1.58 25.94 -0.13
CA GLY A 50 1.32 27.35 -0.42
C GLY A 50 2.02 27.92 -1.67
N THR A 51 2.89 27.16 -2.33
CA THR A 51 3.54 27.58 -3.58
C THR A 51 2.71 27.15 -4.78
N LYS A 52 2.37 28.12 -5.64
CA LYS A 52 1.68 27.88 -6.91
C LYS A 52 2.69 27.58 -8.02
N THR A 53 2.50 26.46 -8.71
CA THR A 53 3.31 26.04 -9.85
C THR A 53 2.40 25.72 -11.02
N TYR A 54 2.62 26.35 -12.17
CA TYR A 54 1.91 26.05 -13.41
C TYR A 54 2.45 24.75 -14.01
N THR A 55 1.54 23.83 -14.37
CA THR A 55 1.90 22.55 -14.98
C THR A 55 0.70 22.01 -15.74
N ASN A 56 0.96 21.48 -16.94
CA ASN A 56 -0.05 20.87 -17.79
C ASN A 56 -0.20 19.35 -17.53
N CYS A 57 0.61 18.80 -16.63
CA CYS A 57 0.75 17.36 -16.38
C CYS A 57 1.06 17.18 -14.89
N SER A 58 0.14 16.59 -14.13
CA SER A 58 0.35 16.28 -12.72
C SER A 58 -0.35 14.98 -12.34
N ASN A 59 0.05 14.37 -11.22
CA ASN A 59 -0.67 13.24 -10.66
C ASN A 59 -0.49 13.19 -9.15
N CYS A 60 -1.50 12.67 -8.45
CA CYS A 60 -1.47 12.63 -6.99
C CYS A 60 -0.42 11.68 -6.40
N CYS A 61 0.23 10.85 -7.21
CA CYS A 61 1.30 10.00 -6.71
C CYS A 61 2.62 10.76 -6.51
N VAL A 62 2.94 11.72 -7.38
CA VAL A 62 4.13 12.58 -7.23
C VAL A 62 3.82 13.89 -6.50
N ASP A 63 2.54 14.27 -6.44
CA ASP A 63 2.06 15.52 -5.85
C ASP A 63 1.24 15.28 -4.57
N ASP A 64 1.64 14.31 -3.75
CA ASP A 64 0.96 14.03 -2.48
C ASP A 64 1.00 15.24 -1.54
N GLY A 65 -0.14 15.58 -0.95
CA GLY A 65 -0.33 16.78 -0.13
C GLY A 65 -0.51 18.09 -0.93
N CYS A 66 -0.56 18.03 -2.26
CA CYS A 66 -0.86 19.19 -3.10
C CYS A 66 -2.34 19.24 -3.50
N THR A 67 -2.82 20.44 -3.85
CA THR A 67 -4.10 20.61 -4.54
C THR A 67 -3.84 20.88 -6.02
N LEU A 68 -4.39 20.03 -6.88
CA LEU A 68 -4.38 20.21 -8.33
C LEU A 68 -5.60 21.02 -8.75
N TYR A 69 -5.43 21.95 -9.68
CA TYR A 69 -6.51 22.76 -10.25
C TYR A 69 -6.62 22.51 -11.74
N PHE A 70 -7.84 22.29 -12.21
CA PHE A 70 -8.15 21.90 -13.59
C PHE A 70 -8.74 23.09 -14.36
N GLU A 71 -8.71 22.98 -15.69
CA GLU A 71 -9.22 24.01 -16.60
C GLU A 71 -10.74 24.24 -16.45
N ASP A 72 -11.49 23.22 -16.02
CA ASP A 72 -12.92 23.32 -15.73
C ASP A 72 -13.24 24.06 -14.41
N GLY A 73 -12.21 24.53 -13.70
CA GLY A 73 -12.32 25.20 -12.41
C GLY A 73 -12.47 24.25 -11.22
N SER A 74 -12.50 22.93 -11.45
CA SER A 74 -12.48 21.95 -10.36
C SER A 74 -11.10 21.87 -9.71
N SER A 75 -11.05 21.24 -8.54
CA SER A 75 -9.79 21.00 -7.83
C SER A 75 -9.78 19.63 -7.17
N LEU A 76 -8.60 19.00 -7.12
CA LEU A 76 -8.38 17.69 -6.52
C LEU A 76 -7.29 17.81 -5.45
N TYR A 77 -7.66 17.55 -4.19
CA TYR A 77 -6.67 17.40 -3.14
C TYR A 77 -6.03 16.01 -3.23
N CYS A 78 -4.73 15.99 -3.46
CA CYS A 78 -3.96 14.77 -3.57
C CYS A 78 -3.62 14.24 -2.19
N GLN A 79 -4.22 13.10 -1.88
CA GLN A 79 -3.85 12.27 -0.74
C GLN A 79 -3.66 10.86 -1.23
N TRP A 80 -2.45 10.51 -1.66
CA TRP A 80 -2.17 9.18 -2.18
C TRP A 80 -2.14 8.15 -1.05
N PRO A 81 -2.66 6.92 -1.25
CA PRO A 81 -3.22 6.32 -2.47
C PRO A 81 -4.72 6.58 -2.70
N TRP A 82 -5.35 7.46 -1.91
CA TRP A 82 -6.79 7.61 -1.78
C TRP A 82 -7.34 8.93 -2.31
N ALA A 83 -6.68 9.54 -3.31
CA ALA A 83 -7.04 10.87 -3.82
C ALA A 83 -8.57 11.03 -3.86
N LYS A 84 -9.09 11.96 -3.06
CA LYS A 84 -10.53 12.12 -2.87
C LYS A 84 -11.02 13.13 -3.89
N TYR A 85 -11.69 12.61 -4.92
CA TYR A 85 -12.42 13.37 -5.93
C TYR A 85 -13.63 14.08 -5.31
#